data_AF-F4LUX5-F1
#
_entry.id   AF-F4LUX5-F1
#
_cell.length_a   1.000
_cell.length_b   1.000
_cell.length_c   1.000
_cell.angle_alpha   90.00
_cell.angle_beta   90.00
_cell.angle_gamma   90.00
#
_symmetry.space_group_name_H-M   'P 1'
#
loop_
_entity.id
_entity.type
_entity.pdbx_description
1 polymer ?
#
loop_
_entity_poly.entity_id
_entity_poly.type
_entity_poly.pdbx_seq_one_letter_code
_entity_poly.pdbx_strand_id
1 'polypeptide(L)' 'MSDVLEKIMDAIDIETYIVCKNEDEAEKFAMELMEKLGFKDTSIVFIQHRGPGARVRARGYIYKPGDRYGWLFN' A
#
# COMPACT_ATOMS: atom_id res chain seq x y z
N MET A 1 -3.40 -23.44 -9.48
CA MET A 1 -4.23 -22.23 -9.66
C MET A 1 -3.28 -21.07 -9.85
N SER A 2 -3.50 -20.20 -10.83
CA SER A 2 -2.68 -18.99 -10.98
C SER A 2 -2.90 -18.08 -9.77
N ASP A 3 -1.83 -17.60 -9.16
CA ASP A 3 -1.90 -16.58 -8.12
C ASP A 3 -2.49 -15.30 -8.72
N VAL A 4 -3.51 -14.72 -8.07
CA VAL A 4 -4.16 -13.50 -8.56
C VAL A 4 -3.19 -12.31 -8.55
N LEU A 5 -2.18 -12.32 -7.67
CA LEU A 5 -1.13 -11.29 -7.64
C LEU A 5 -0.33 -11.26 -8.95
N GLU A 6 -0.15 -12.40 -9.61
CA GLU A 6 0.52 -12.46 -10.92
C GLU A 6 -0.27 -11.75 -12.02
N LYS A 7 -1.56 -11.50 -11.81
CA LYS A 7 -2.44 -10.80 -12.76
C LYS A 7 -2.53 -9.30 -12.50
N ILE A 8 -1.90 -8.80 -11.43
CA ILE A 8 -1.85 -7.36 -11.12
C ILE A 8 -0.77 -6.70 -11.98
N MET A 9 -1.07 -5.56 -12.57
CA MET A 9 -0.15 -4.91 -13.51
C MET A 9 1.07 -4.31 -12.81
N ASP A 10 0.84 -3.52 -11.76
CA ASP A 10 1.85 -2.70 -11.10
C ASP A 10 1.73 -2.72 -9.57
N ALA A 11 0.57 -2.31 -9.02
CA ALA A 11 0.44 -2.06 -7.58
C ALA A 11 -0.99 -2.25 -7.07
N ILE A 12 -1.14 -2.26 -5.74
CA ILE A 12 -2.40 -2.26 -5.02
C ILE A 12 -2.47 -1.01 -4.15
N ASP A 13 -3.58 -0.28 -4.23
CA ASP A 13 -3.88 0.82 -3.30
C ASP A 13 -4.76 0.31 -2.16
N ILE A 14 -4.33 0.54 -0.93
CA ILE A 14 -5.10 0.31 0.29
C ILE A 14 -5.43 1.66 0.89
N GLU A 15 -6.73 1.94 0.99
CA GLU A 15 -7.23 3.13 1.65
C GLU A 15 -8.02 2.76 2.90
N THR A 16 -7.70 3.43 4.00
CA THR A 16 -8.37 3.21 5.29
C THR A 16 -8.29 4.46 6.17
N TYR A 17 -8.92 4.41 7.33
CA TYR A 17 -8.88 5.46 8.33
C TYR A 17 -8.23 4.95 9.62
N ILE A 18 -7.14 5.58 10.02
CA ILE A 18 -6.32 5.16 11.17
C ILE A 18 -6.51 6.16 12.32
N VAL A 19 -6.85 5.65 13.50
CA VAL A 19 -6.88 6.45 14.74
C VAL A 19 -5.46 6.86 15.11
N CYS A 20 -5.21 8.15 15.21
CA CYS A 20 -3.89 8.74 15.43
C CYS A 20 -3.99 10.21 15.85
N LYS A 21 -2.90 10.76 16.36
CA LYS A 21 -2.78 12.14 16.84
C LYS A 21 -2.54 13.15 15.72
N ASN A 22 -1.84 12.75 14.66
CA ASN A 22 -1.45 13.60 13.54
C ASN A 22 -1.05 12.75 12.32
N GLU A 23 -0.68 13.42 11.21
CA GLU A 23 -0.29 12.78 9.96
C GLU A 23 1.01 11.97 10.10
N ASP A 24 2.01 12.47 10.85
CA ASP A 24 3.26 11.72 11.08
C ASP A 24 3.04 10.37 11.78
N GLU A 25 2.11 10.31 12.75
CA GLU A 25 1.75 9.07 13.44
C GLU A 25 0.93 8.15 12.52
N ALA A 26 0.04 8.71 11.70
CA ALA A 26 -0.70 7.93 10.70
C ALA A 26 0.19 7.35 9.58
N GLU A 27 1.20 8.08 9.12
CA GLU A 27 2.17 7.57 8.14
C GLU A 27 2.91 6.35 8.72
N LYS A 28 3.40 6.44 9.96
CA LYS A 28 4.05 5.31 10.64
C LYS A 28 3.14 4.09 10.75
N PHE A 29 1.90 4.29 11.19
CA PHE A 29 0.92 3.20 11.31
C PHE A 29 0.52 2.62 9.95
N ALA A 30 0.42 3.44 8.90
CA ALA A 30 0.14 2.95 7.56
C ALA A 30 1.29 2.11 6.99
N MET A 31 2.54 2.51 7.22
CA MET A 31 3.70 1.71 6.83
C MET A 31 3.75 0.38 7.58
N GLU A 32 3.51 0.38 8.90
CA GLU A 32 3.44 -0.86 9.70
C GLU A 32 2.30 -1.78 9.25
N LEU A 33 1.14 -1.20 8.90
CA LEU A 33 0.00 -1.95 8.35
C LEU A 33 0.40 -2.65 7.04
N MET A 34 1.02 -1.91 6.12
CA MET A 34 1.42 -2.46 4.81
C MET A 34 2.46 -3.57 4.95
N GLU A 35 3.43 -3.42 5.87
CA GLU A 35 4.38 -4.48 6.22
C GLU A 35 3.66 -5.73 6.75
N LYS A 36 2.71 -5.57 7.68
CA LYS A 36 1.90 -6.69 8.21
C LYS A 36 1.05 -7.38 7.15
N LEU A 37 0.62 -6.66 6.13
CA LEU A 37 -0.09 -7.21 4.97
C LEU A 37 0.84 -7.88 3.94
N GLY A 38 2.15 -7.84 4.16
CA GLY A 38 3.15 -8.52 3.34
C GLY A 38 3.73 -7.66 2.21
N PHE A 39 3.42 -6.36 2.15
CA PHE A 39 4.03 -5.48 1.16
C PHE A 39 5.46 -5.11 1.56
N LYS A 40 6.39 -5.31 0.64
CA LYS A 40 7.82 -4.97 0.84
C LYS A 40 8.18 -3.58 0.33
N ASP A 41 7.38 -3.07 -0.59
CA ASP A 41 7.62 -1.81 -1.28
C ASP A 41 6.34 -1.00 -1.27
N THR A 42 6.36 0.07 -0.49
CA THR A 42 5.16 0.84 -0.17
C THR A 42 5.45 2.33 -0.30
N SER A 43 4.46 3.10 -0.75
CA SER A 43 4.49 4.55 -0.70
C SER A 43 3.17 5.09 -0.16
N ILE A 44 3.22 6.11 0.68
CA ILE A 44 2.01 6.86 1.05
C ILE A 44 1.67 7.81 -0.09
N VAL A 45 0.49 7.62 -0.69
CA VAL A 45 0.02 8.45 -1.83
C VAL A 45 -0.98 9.52 -1.38
N PHE A 46 -1.59 9.34 -0.21
CA PHE A 46 -2.47 10.32 0.39
C PHE A 46 -2.50 10.16 1.90
N ILE A 47 -2.46 11.28 2.62
CA ILE A 47 -2.73 11.33 4.05
C ILE A 47 -3.48 12.62 4.36
N GLN A 48 -4.49 12.52 5.22
CA GLN A 48 -5.21 13.68 5.73
C GLN A 48 -5.73 13.39 7.13
N HIS A 49 -5.21 14.11 8.13
CA HIS A 49 -5.71 14.04 9.50
C HIS A 49 -6.93 14.96 9.71
N ARG A 50 -8.03 14.40 10.23
CA ARG A 50 -9.25 15.13 10.60
C ARG A 50 -9.96 14.41 11.73
N GLY A 51 -10.30 15.09 12.82
CA GLY A 51 -11.03 14.47 13.93
C GLY A 51 -10.15 13.47 14.70
N PRO A 52 -10.61 12.23 14.96
CA PRO A 52 -9.87 11.29 15.81
C PRO A 52 -8.69 10.57 15.11
N GLY A 53 -8.41 10.89 13.85
CA GLY A 53 -7.44 10.13 13.06
C GLY A 53 -7.22 10.69 11.66
N ALA A 54 -6.67 9.86 10.78
CA ALA A 54 -6.36 10.25 9.41
C ALA A 54 -6.86 9.23 8.39
N ARG A 55 -7.38 9.73 7.27
CA ARG A 55 -7.57 8.94 6.06
C ARG A 55 -6.21 8.79 5.40
N VAL A 56 -5.79 7.55 5.18
CA VAL A 56 -4.52 7.23 4.53
C VAL A 56 -4.78 6.34 3.32
N ARG A 57 -4.09 6.63 2.21
CA ARG A 57 -3.96 5.71 1.09
C ARG A 57 -2.49 5.36 0.92
N ALA A 58 -2.19 4.08 1.05
CA ALA A 58 -0.89 3.50 0.81
C ALA A 58 -0.92 2.66 -0.47
N ARG A 59 0.13 2.74 -1.27
CA ARG A 59 0.34 1.96 -2.48
C ARG A 59 1.39 0.91 -2.23
N GLY A 60 1.03 -0.37 -2.31
CA GLY A 60 1.97 -1.49 -2.27
C GLY A 60 2.30 -1.95 -3.68
N TYR A 61 3.56 -1.88 -4.09
CA TYR A 61 3.99 -2.28 -5.43
C TYR A 61 4.13 -3.81 -5.52
N ILE A 62 3.58 -4.38 -6.58
CA ILE A 62 3.75 -5.79 -6.97
C ILE A 62 4.87 -5.90 -8.02
N TYR A 63 4.88 -4.99 -9.00
CA TYR A 63 5.90 -4.90 -10.04
C TYR A 63 6.34 -3.44 -10.22
N LYS A 64 7.65 -3.22 -10.29
CA LYS A 64 8.28 -1.94 -10.65
C LYS A 64 8.64 -1.87 -12.13
N PRO A 65 8.88 -0.66 -12.68
CA PRO A 65 9.46 -0.52 -14.00
C PRO A 65 10.77 -1.32 -14.11
N GLY A 66 10.81 -2.28 -15.04
CA GLY A 66 11.98 -3.16 -15.25
C GLY A 66 11.90 -4.53 -14.55
N ASP A 67 10.83 -4.82 -13.81
CA ASP A 67 10.63 -6.14 -13.21
C ASP A 67 10.16 -7.19 -14.22
N ARG A 68 10.23 -8.46 -13.81
CA ARG A 68 9.61 -9.57 -14.54
C ARG A 68 8.13 -9.68 -14.17
N TYR A 69 7.28 -9.20 -15.07
CA TYR A 69 5.83 -9.21 -14.91
C TYR A 69 5.25 -10.62 -15.04
N GLY A 70 4.57 -11.10 -13.99
CA GLY A 70 3.93 -12.41 -13.97
C GLY A 70 2.87 -12.55 -15.06
N TRP A 71 2.10 -11.50 -15.35
CA TRP A 71 1.06 -11.51 -16.37
C TRP A 71 1.59 -11.45 -17.81
N LEU A 72 2.84 -11.04 -18.03
CA LEU A 72 3.43 -10.90 -19.37
C LEU A 72 4.22 -12.14 -19.80
N PHE A 73 4.87 -12.81 -18.86
CA PHE A 73 5.82 -13.89 -19.13
C PHE A 73 5.41 -15.26 -18.58
N ASN A 74 4.18 -15.40 -18.04
CA ASN A 74 3.56 -16.70 -17.71
C ASN A 74 2.64 -17.19 -18.82
#